data_AF-A0A953D815-F1
#
_entry.id   AF-A0A953D815-F1
#
_cell.length_a   1.000
_cell.length_b   1.000
_cell.length_c   1.000
_cell.angle_alpha   90.00
_cell.angle_beta   90.00
_cell.angle_gamma   90.00
#
_symmetry.space_group_name_H-M   'P 1'
#
loop_
_entity.id
_entity.type
_entity.pdbx_description
1 polymer ?
#
loop_
_entity_poly.entity_id
_entity_poly.type
_entity_poly.pdbx_seq_one_letter_code
_entity_poly.pdbx_strand_id
1 'polypeptide(L)'
;MNLSHLLQQREALLRQARLANLAFAFTRLSDYAARIERAGLHGPVTLHGAEPDADRFWPTLVAHRGNQSVIDEHFLDEDIDELDEILLFLEDEGMEVEFTFELEELPHRYLPALRRELEKAGVALPADAPRPEDSNRGTA
;
A
#
# COMPACT_ATOMS: atom_id res chain seq x y z
N MET A 1 -14.92 28.95 19.39
CA MET A 1 -14.81 27.48 19.25
C MET A 1 -14.77 26.89 20.65
N ASN A 2 -15.57 25.87 20.97
CA ASN A 2 -15.65 25.29 22.32
C ASN A 2 -15.43 23.76 22.28
N LEU A 3 -15.20 23.16 23.45
CA LEU A 3 -14.87 21.74 23.60
C LEU A 3 -15.91 20.80 22.94
N SER A 4 -17.20 21.09 23.11
CA SER A 4 -18.28 20.27 22.53
C SER A 4 -18.24 20.26 21.01
N HIS A 5 -17.91 21.40 20.38
CA HIS A 5 -17.76 21.49 18.92
C HIS A 5 -16.54 20.68 18.43
N LEU A 6 -15.42 20.71 19.16
CA LEU A 6 -14.24 19.90 18.82
C LEU A 6 -14.54 18.40 18.91
N LEU A 7 -15.27 17.97 19.93
CA LEU A 7 -15.67 16.57 20.09
C LEU A 7 -16.63 16.10 18.99
N GLN A 8 -17.54 16.97 18.53
CA GLN A 8 -18.44 16.67 17.42
C GLN A 8 -17.70 16.58 16.07
N GLN A 9 -16.69 17.42 15.85
CA GLN A 9 -15.87 17.38 14.64
C GLN A 9 -14.94 16.16 14.58
N ARG A 10 -14.55 15.60 15.73
CA ARG A 10 -13.63 14.46 15.83
C ARG A 10 -14.07 13.28 14.97
N GLU A 11 -15.35 12.92 14.98
CA GLU A 11 -15.83 11.74 14.25
C GLU A 11 -15.73 11.93 12.72
N ALA A 12 -16.03 13.13 12.23
CA ALA A 12 -15.89 13.46 10.81
C ALA A 12 -14.41 13.43 10.39
N LEU A 13 -13.52 13.98 11.21
CA LEU A 13 -12.08 13.97 10.97
C LEU A 13 -11.51 12.55 10.95
N LEU A 14 -11.91 11.69 11.89
CA LEU A 14 -11.47 10.30 11.94
C LEU A 14 -11.94 9.51 10.70
N ARG A 15 -13.19 9.73 10.25
CA ARG A 15 -13.66 9.12 9.00
C ARG A 15 -12.87 9.58 7.79
N GLN A 16 -12.60 10.88 7.68
CA GLN A 16 -11.81 11.43 6.58
C GLN A 16 -10.37 10.91 6.59
N ALA A 17 -9.74 10.85 7.76
CA ALA A 17 -8.41 10.28 7.92
C ALA A 17 -8.36 8.80 7.49
N ARG A 18 -9.34 8.00 7.93
CA ARG A 18 -9.44 6.60 7.51
C ARG A 18 -9.58 6.47 5.99
N LEU A 19 -10.43 7.29 5.37
CA LEU A 19 -10.62 7.25 3.92
C LEU A 19 -9.36 7.68 3.16
N ALA A 20 -8.64 8.68 3.65
CA ALA A 20 -7.36 9.10 3.11
C ALA A 20 -6.32 7.99 3.18
N ASN A 21 -6.23 7.29 4.32
CA ASN A 21 -5.31 6.15 4.49
C ASN A 21 -5.67 4.98 3.57
N LEU A 22 -6.97 4.68 3.38
CA LEU A 22 -7.41 3.67 2.40
C LEU A 22 -6.99 4.05 0.97
N ALA A 23 -7.15 5.32 0.59
CA ALA A 23 -6.77 5.81 -0.74
C ALA A 23 -5.26 5.77 -0.94
N PHE A 24 -4.49 6.14 0.08
CA PHE A 24 -3.03 6.03 0.09
C PHE A 24 -2.57 4.58 -0.07
N ALA A 25 -3.06 3.67 0.77
CA ALA A 25 -2.75 2.24 0.70
C ALA A 25 -3.10 1.66 -0.67
N PHE A 26 -4.28 1.97 -1.22
CA PHE A 26 -4.69 1.51 -2.55
C PHE A 26 -3.73 1.98 -3.64
N THR A 27 -3.33 3.25 -3.59
CA THR A 27 -2.44 3.85 -4.60
C THR A 27 -1.06 3.20 -4.55
N ARG A 28 -0.44 3.15 -3.36
CA ARG A 28 0.92 2.60 -3.21
C ARG A 28 0.97 1.11 -3.50
N LEU A 29 -0.02 0.33 -3.04
CA LEU A 29 -0.09 -1.09 -3.39
C LEU A 29 -0.32 -1.33 -4.89
N SER A 30 -1.02 -0.44 -5.58
CA SER A 30 -1.16 -0.51 -7.04
C SER A 30 0.16 -0.22 -7.75
N ASP A 31 0.92 0.77 -7.26
CA ASP A 31 2.25 1.09 -7.79
C ASP A 31 3.24 -0.07 -7.56
N TYR A 32 3.22 -0.66 -6.36
CA TYR A 32 4.03 -1.83 -6.02
C TYR A 32 3.65 -3.03 -6.87
N ALA A 33 2.36 -3.29 -7.09
CA ALA A 33 1.90 -4.34 -7.99
C ALA A 33 2.46 -4.19 -9.40
N ALA A 34 2.34 -2.99 -9.97
CA ALA A 34 2.87 -2.69 -11.30
C ALA A 34 4.41 -2.78 -11.35
N ARG A 35 5.11 -2.49 -10.24
CA ARG A 35 6.56 -2.63 -10.14
C ARG A 35 6.98 -4.10 -10.08
N ILE A 36 6.35 -4.88 -9.20
CA ILE A 36 6.56 -6.33 -9.01
C ILE A 36 6.34 -7.07 -10.34
N GLU A 37 5.23 -6.79 -11.02
CA GLU A 37 4.91 -7.40 -12.32
C GLU A 37 5.95 -7.05 -13.39
N ARG A 38 6.30 -5.77 -13.55
CA ARG A 38 7.27 -5.32 -14.58
C ARG A 38 8.67 -5.87 -14.36
N ALA A 39 9.10 -5.99 -13.11
CA ALA A 39 10.41 -6.51 -12.74
C ALA A 39 10.42 -8.05 -12.62
N GLY A 40 9.26 -8.71 -12.72
CA GLY A 40 9.14 -10.16 -12.57
C GLY A 40 9.55 -10.64 -11.18
N LEU A 41 9.33 -9.82 -10.14
CA LEU A 41 9.66 -10.17 -8.76
C LEU A 41 8.66 -11.21 -8.26
N HIS A 42 9.18 -12.25 -7.63
CA HIS A 42 8.37 -13.37 -7.18
C HIS A 42 9.03 -14.09 -6.01
N GLY A 43 8.21 -14.75 -5.22
CA GLY A 43 8.64 -15.64 -4.16
C GLY A 43 8.45 -15.08 -2.75
N PRO A 44 8.75 -15.93 -1.75
CA PRO A 44 8.52 -15.62 -0.35
C PRO A 44 9.48 -14.56 0.14
N VAL A 45 8.93 -13.52 0.75
CA VAL A 45 9.63 -12.46 1.45
C VAL A 45 9.09 -12.35 2.87
N THR A 46 9.92 -11.91 3.81
CA THR A 46 9.48 -11.47 5.14
C THR A 46 9.72 -9.99 5.28
N LEU A 47 8.63 -9.27 5.60
CA LEU A 47 8.73 -7.93 6.11
C LEU A 47 8.93 -8.01 7.63
N HIS A 48 10.03 -7.44 8.09
CA HIS A 48 10.34 -7.25 9.48
C HIS A 48 9.98 -5.81 9.83
N GLY A 49 8.96 -5.60 10.65
CA GLY A 49 8.56 -4.26 11.12
C GLY A 49 9.61 -3.65 12.06
N ALA A 50 9.50 -2.34 12.29
CA ALA A 50 10.35 -1.67 13.28
C ALA A 50 10.02 -2.16 14.71
N GLU A 51 11.03 -2.63 15.42
CA GLU A 51 10.95 -3.09 16.81
C GLU A 51 12.09 -2.44 17.64
N PRO A 52 11.86 -1.24 18.22
CA PRO A 52 12.88 -0.53 18.98
C PRO A 52 13.41 -1.31 20.19
N ASP A 53 12.56 -2.12 20.82
CA ASP A 53 12.93 -2.95 21.97
C ASP A 53 13.88 -4.11 21.59
N ALA A 54 13.97 -4.42 20.29
CA ALA A 54 14.87 -5.41 19.71
C ALA A 54 16.01 -4.78 18.88
N ASP A 55 16.30 -3.48 19.08
CA ASP A 55 17.30 -2.69 18.35
C ASP A 55 17.06 -2.62 16.82
N ARG A 56 15.82 -2.87 16.36
CA ARG A 56 15.41 -2.75 14.94
C ARG A 56 14.63 -1.46 14.74
N PHE A 57 15.33 -0.40 14.36
CA PHE A 57 14.72 0.94 14.27
C PHE A 57 14.02 1.23 12.94
N TRP A 58 14.25 0.42 11.92
CA TRP A 58 13.65 0.54 10.59
C TRP A 58 13.18 -0.84 10.10
N PRO A 59 12.07 -0.89 9.35
CA PRO A 59 11.62 -2.11 8.74
C PRO A 59 12.58 -2.60 7.65
N THR A 60 12.56 -3.91 7.39
CA THR A 60 13.39 -4.52 6.34
C THR A 60 12.61 -5.61 5.61
N LEU A 61 12.84 -5.74 4.30
CA LEU A 61 12.22 -6.75 3.47
C LEU A 61 13.27 -7.78 3.02
N VAL A 62 13.12 -9.03 3.48
CA VAL A 62 14.10 -10.10 3.26
C VAL A 62 13.51 -11.19 2.38
N ALA A 63 14.14 -11.47 1.24
CA ALA A 63 13.81 -12.58 0.37
C ALA A 63 14.32 -13.92 0.91
N HIS A 64 13.42 -14.89 1.06
CA HIS A 64 13.77 -16.28 1.40
C HIS A 64 14.17 -17.10 0.18
N ARG A 65 13.70 -16.68 -1.00
CA ARG A 65 14.01 -17.30 -2.28
C ARG A 65 14.08 -16.22 -3.35
N GLY A 66 15.07 -16.34 -4.24
CA GLY A 66 15.34 -15.32 -5.25
C GLY A 66 16.61 -14.54 -4.93
N ASN A 67 16.75 -13.36 -5.55
CA ASN A 67 17.92 -12.51 -5.38
C ASN A 67 17.50 -11.22 -4.67
N GLN A 68 17.85 -11.09 -3.39
CA GLN A 68 17.62 -9.87 -2.59
C GLN A 68 18.07 -8.61 -3.34
N SER A 69 19.20 -8.67 -4.05
CA SER A 69 19.73 -7.51 -4.80
C SER A 69 18.80 -7.01 -5.90
N VAL A 70 17.91 -7.86 -6.43
CA VAL A 70 16.92 -7.43 -7.43
C VAL A 70 15.76 -6.72 -6.75
N ILE A 71 15.38 -7.12 -5.54
CA ILE A 71 14.41 -6.38 -4.73
C ILE A 71 14.98 -5.01 -4.38
N ASP A 72 16.22 -4.96 -3.88
CA ASP A 72 16.90 -3.71 -3.48
C ASP A 72 17.10 -2.73 -4.66
N GLU A 73 17.20 -3.22 -5.90
CA GLU A 73 17.25 -2.37 -7.10
C GLU A 73 15.90 -1.70 -7.39
N HIS A 74 14.81 -2.34 -6.99
CA HIS A 74 13.45 -1.90 -7.30
C HIS A 74 12.73 -1.28 -6.11
N PHE A 75 13.09 -1.56 -4.88
CA PHE A 75 12.45 -1.04 -3.67
C PHE A 75 13.48 -0.28 -2.86
N LEU A 76 13.19 1.00 -2.62
CA LEU A 76 13.99 1.83 -1.72
C LEU A 76 13.58 1.58 -0.27
N ASP A 77 14.44 1.97 0.67
CA ASP A 77 14.13 1.90 2.10
C ASP A 77 12.81 2.63 2.41
N GLU A 78 12.55 3.78 1.77
CA GLU A 78 11.28 4.50 1.95
C GLU A 78 10.06 3.71 1.43
N ASP A 79 10.21 2.90 0.38
CA ASP A 79 9.12 2.05 -0.09
C ASP A 79 8.83 0.92 0.92
N ILE A 80 9.86 0.43 1.62
CA ILE A 80 9.74 -0.60 2.67
C ILE A 80 9.08 -0.01 3.91
N ASP A 81 9.48 1.20 4.33
CA ASP A 81 8.87 1.94 5.43
C ASP A 81 7.36 2.14 5.18
N GLU A 82 7.00 2.63 4.00
CA GLU A 82 5.59 2.84 3.66
C GLU A 82 4.82 1.53 3.53
N LEU A 83 5.44 0.45 3.06
CA LEU A 83 4.80 -0.87 3.01
C LEU A 83 4.48 -1.38 4.42
N ASP A 84 5.39 -1.20 5.38
CA ASP A 84 5.19 -1.53 6.79
C ASP A 84 4.00 -0.75 7.38
N GLU A 85 3.96 0.56 7.18
CA GLU A 85 2.85 1.40 7.64
C GLU A 85 1.50 1.00 7.02
N ILE A 86 1.49 0.70 5.71
CA ILE A 86 0.28 0.27 5.01
C ILE A 86 -0.22 -1.06 5.58
N LEU A 87 0.65 -2.04 5.74
CA LEU A 87 0.24 -3.35 6.23
C LEU A 87 -0.18 -3.29 7.71
N LEU A 88 0.50 -2.47 8.53
CA LEU A 88 0.08 -2.20 9.90
C LEU A 88 -1.32 -1.59 9.95
N PHE A 89 -1.61 -0.64 9.05
CA PHE A 89 -2.95 -0.05 8.92
C PHE A 89 -4.01 -1.05 8.48
N LEU A 90 -3.68 -1.98 7.58
CA LEU A 90 -4.65 -2.91 6.99
C LEU A 90 -4.99 -4.10 7.89
N GLU A 91 -4.07 -4.54 8.75
CA GLU A 91 -4.30 -5.67 9.64
C GLU A 91 -5.04 -5.27 10.95
N ASP A 92 -5.38 -3.98 11.12
CA ASP A 92 -6.27 -3.30 12.10
C ASP A 92 -5.99 -3.57 13.61
N GLU A 93 -5.27 -4.64 13.97
CA GLU A 93 -4.85 -5.00 15.34
C GLU A 93 -3.87 -6.20 15.29
N GLY A 94 -2.57 -5.93 15.16
CA GLY A 94 -1.52 -6.94 15.38
C GLY A 94 -0.96 -7.60 14.13
N MET A 95 -0.42 -6.80 13.21
CA MET A 95 0.63 -7.34 12.36
C MET A 95 1.71 -7.92 13.27
N GLU A 96 2.05 -9.20 13.08
CA GLU A 96 3.23 -9.78 13.69
C GLU A 96 4.43 -8.89 13.32
N VAL A 97 5.40 -8.74 14.23
CA VAL A 97 6.65 -8.01 13.96
C VAL A 97 7.35 -8.53 12.70
N GLU A 98 7.02 -9.76 12.29
CA GLU A 98 7.50 -10.37 11.08
C GLU A 98 6.31 -10.93 10.28
N PHE A 99 6.16 -10.47 9.04
CA PHE A 99 5.07 -10.89 8.16
C PHE A 99 5.63 -11.51 6.88
N THR A 100 5.36 -12.81 6.69
CA THR A 100 5.86 -13.56 5.53
C THR A 100 4.77 -13.74 4.49
N PHE A 101 5.07 -13.44 3.23
CA PHE A 101 4.12 -13.52 2.12
C PHE A 101 4.83 -13.76 0.79
N GLU A 102 4.09 -14.25 -0.21
CA GLU A 102 4.54 -14.26 -1.60
C GLU A 102 4.40 -12.86 -2.17
N LEU A 103 5.50 -12.28 -2.65
CA LEU A 103 5.56 -10.88 -3.07
C LEU A 103 4.52 -10.53 -4.14
N GLU A 104 4.31 -11.44 -5.10
CA GLU A 104 3.33 -11.33 -6.18
C GLU A 104 1.85 -11.45 -5.73
N GLU A 105 1.59 -12.06 -4.57
CA GLU A 105 0.24 -12.25 -4.05
C GLU A 105 -0.24 -11.07 -3.21
N LEU A 106 0.67 -10.20 -2.76
CA LEU A 106 0.35 -9.06 -1.90
C LEU A 106 -0.70 -8.11 -2.53
N PRO A 107 -0.59 -7.71 -3.81
CA PRO A 107 -1.65 -6.93 -4.47
C PRO A 107 -3.00 -7.67 -4.54
N HIS A 108 -2.98 -8.97 -4.83
CA HIS A 108 -4.18 -9.79 -4.95
C HIS A 108 -4.93 -9.92 -3.63
N ARG A 109 -4.19 -9.95 -2.51
CA ARG A 109 -4.74 -10.02 -1.15
C ARG A 109 -5.50 -8.74 -0.77
N TYR A 110 -4.94 -7.57 -1.03
CA TYR A 110 -5.45 -6.30 -0.46
C TYR A 110 -6.22 -5.41 -1.45
N LEU A 111 -5.80 -5.30 -2.72
CA LEU A 111 -6.40 -4.36 -3.67
C LEU A 111 -7.91 -4.56 -3.88
N PRO A 112 -8.45 -5.80 -3.97
CA PRO A 112 -9.89 -5.99 -4.15
C PRO A 112 -10.72 -5.53 -2.94
N ALA A 113 -10.19 -5.64 -1.73
CA ALA A 113 -10.87 -5.15 -0.53
C ALA A 113 -10.82 -3.61 -0.47
N LEU A 114 -9.65 -3.04 -0.68
CA LEU A 114 -9.44 -1.58 -0.70
C LEU A 114 -10.32 -0.88 -1.74
N ARG A 115 -10.36 -1.42 -2.96
CA ARG A 115 -11.23 -0.92 -4.03
C ARG A 115 -12.69 -0.87 -3.58
N ARG A 116 -13.20 -1.97 -3.03
CA ARG A 116 -14.61 -2.06 -2.58
C ARG A 116 -14.92 -1.05 -1.49
N GLU A 117 -14.01 -0.84 -0.53
CA GLU A 117 -14.22 0.15 0.53
C GLU A 117 -14.20 1.59 0.01
N LEU A 118 -13.30 1.91 -0.91
CA LEU A 118 -13.24 3.23 -1.57
C LEU A 118 -14.48 3.50 -2.42
N GLU A 119 -14.92 2.52 -3.22
CA GLU A 119 -16.14 2.62 -4.05
C GLU A 119 -17.40 2.79 -3.19
N LYS A 120 -17.52 2.04 -2.08
CA LYS A 120 -18.63 2.20 -1.12
C LYS A 120 -18.66 3.60 -0.50
N ALA A 121 -17.50 4.21 -0.30
CA ALA A 121 -17.36 5.58 0.19
C ALA A 121 -17.60 6.64 -0.89
N GLY A 122 -17.88 6.24 -2.13
CA GLY A 122 -18.12 7.14 -3.26
C GLY A 122 -16.85 7.75 -3.86
N VAL A 123 -15.68 7.16 -3.60
CA VAL A 123 -14.40 7.61 -4.18
C VAL A 123 -14.27 7.05 -5.59
N ALA A 124 -14.08 7.92 -6.59
CA ALA A 124 -13.80 7.52 -7.96
C ALA A 124 -12.35 7.05 -8.10
N LEU A 125 -12.13 5.87 -8.68
CA LEU A 125 -10.81 5.27 -8.84
C LEU A 125 -10.26 5.45 -10.27
N PRO A 126 -8.93 5.50 -10.46
CA PRO A 126 -8.30 5.80 -11.75
C PRO A 126 -8.61 4.80 -12.88
N ALA A 127 -9.12 3.60 -12.57
CA ALA A 127 -9.51 2.60 -13.58
C ALA A 127 -10.72 3.04 -14.44
N ASP A 128 -11.44 4.09 -14.02
CA ASP A 128 -12.57 4.69 -14.74
C ASP A 128 -12.21 5.97 -15.50
N ALA A 129 -10.95 6.40 -15.49
CA ALA A 129 -10.52 7.50 -16.32
C ALA A 129 -10.43 7.01 -17.79
N PRO A 130 -11.19 7.59 -18.75
CA PRO A 130 -11.03 7.24 -20.15
C PRO A 130 -9.58 7.47 -20.53
N ARG A 131 -8.92 6.41 -21.04
CA ARG A 131 -7.60 6.56 -21.69
C ARG A 131 -7.75 7.69 -22.70
N PRO A 132 -6.90 8.73 -22.67
CA PRO A 132 -6.92 9.73 -23.72
C PRO A 132 -6.75 8.98 -25.05
N GLU A 133 -7.80 9.00 -25.86
CA GLU A 133 -7.81 8.34 -27.17
C GLU A 133 -6.57 8.81 -27.93
N ASP A 134 -5.86 7.85 -28.52
CA ASP A 134 -4.79 8.06 -29.48
C ASP A 134 -5.30 8.96 -30.62
N SER A 135 -5.22 10.28 -30.41
CA SER A 135 -5.50 11.32 -31.41
C SER A 135 -4.32 11.45 -32.38
N ASN A 136 -3.71 10.33 -32.73
CA ASN A 136 -2.68 10.20 -33.74
C ASN A 136 -3.09 9.14 -34.78
N ARG A 137 -4.33 9.23 -35.28
CA ARG A 137 -4.60 8.88 -36.68
C ARG A 137 -4.26 10.10 -37.53
N GLY A 138 -2.97 10.24 -37.82
CA GLY A 138 -2.52 11.08 -38.92
C GLY A 138 -3.20 10.59 -40.21
N THR A 139 -3.97 11.47 -40.82
CA THR A 139 -4.39 11.34 -42.22
C THR A 139 -3.15 11.40 -43.09
N ALA A 140 -2.88 10.29 -43.78
CA ALA A 140 -2.06 10.24 -45.00
C ALA A 140 -2.99 9.95 -46.17
#